data_AF-A0A5D1ZUF0-F1
#
_entry.id   AF-A0A5D1ZUF0-F1
#
_cell.length_a   1.000
_cell.length_b   1.000
_cell.length_c   1.000
_cell.angle_alpha   90.00
_cell.angle_beta   90.00
_cell.angle_gamma   90.00
#
_symmetry.space_group_name_H-M   'P 1'
#
loop_
_entity.id
_entity.type
_entity.pdbx_description
1 polymer ?
#
loop_
_entity_poly.entity_id
_entity_poly.type
_entity_poly.pdbx_seq_one_letter_code
_entity_poly.pdbx_strand_id
1 'polypeptide(L)'
;MYTYFFLDCGFKLHKRCAELPLKMDHSCHRKHPLVLQFNSERRACKICQVTQGRGYLYGCSPCELAIHIDCLSPLPVIESLLAVQETNLQGQINQLKTELNEKVNNLVAEVRSRDLQIRQMEDHLQQLSKEHMQLTKNLEDELKLKIKDLEKEVDKQRNMILDVSEEKREVIRQLTFSLDHYRSGYKELQTFLKHKRQAFIAL
;
A
#
# COMPACT_ATOMS: atom_id res chain seq x y z
N MET A 1 -42.47 14.05 25.74
CA MET A 1 -43.91 13.73 25.65
C MET A 1 -44.52 14.58 24.56
N TYR A 2 -44.94 13.99 23.42
CA TYR A 2 -45.52 14.72 22.29
C TYR A 2 -47.05 14.54 22.27
N THR A 3 -47.78 15.64 22.21
CA THR A 3 -49.24 15.70 22.06
C THR A 3 -49.60 16.32 20.71
N TYR A 4 -50.48 15.69 19.95
CA TYR A 4 -51.09 16.33 18.79
C TYR A 4 -52.15 17.32 19.28
N PHE A 5 -52.05 18.57 18.80
CA PHE A 5 -53.03 19.63 19.04
C PHE A 5 -53.82 19.86 17.76
N PHE A 6 -55.14 19.64 17.82
CA PHE A 6 -56.03 20.01 16.73
C PHE A 6 -56.55 21.43 16.97
N LEU A 7 -56.11 22.37 16.12
CA LEU A 7 -56.39 23.81 16.25
C LEU A 7 -57.89 24.14 16.12
N ASP A 8 -58.67 23.33 15.41
CA ASP A 8 -60.08 23.63 15.11
C ASP A 8 -61.07 23.23 16.20
N CYS A 9 -60.63 22.50 17.24
CA CYS A 9 -61.54 22.00 18.28
C CYS A 9 -60.92 21.88 19.68
N GLY A 10 -59.65 22.25 19.87
CA GLY A 10 -58.99 22.32 21.18
C GLY A 10 -58.69 20.95 21.81
N PHE A 11 -58.89 19.84 21.10
CA PHE A 11 -58.61 18.50 21.58
C PHE A 11 -57.10 18.20 21.56
N LYS A 12 -56.62 17.60 22.66
CA LYS A 12 -55.22 17.15 22.81
C LYS A 12 -55.20 15.63 22.89
N LEU A 13 -54.47 14.98 21.98
CA LEU A 13 -54.28 13.53 21.98
C LEU A 13 -52.80 13.20 22.13
N HIS A 14 -52.43 12.30 23.06
CA HIS A 14 -51.06 11.80 23.12
C HIS A 14 -50.75 11.06 21.81
N LYS A 15 -49.55 11.26 21.24
CA LYS A 15 -49.12 10.52 20.03
C LYS A 15 -49.32 9.01 20.19
N ARG A 16 -48.94 8.46 21.36
CA ARG A 16 -49.15 7.06 21.72
C ARG A 16 -50.63 6.64 21.67
N CYS A 17 -51.58 7.51 22.05
CA CYS A 17 -53.01 7.19 22.00
C CYS A 17 -53.59 7.27 20.57
N ALA A 18 -52.99 8.09 19.69
CA ALA A 18 -53.40 8.21 18.29
C ALA A 18 -52.97 7.00 17.44
N GLU A 19 -51.87 6.36 17.81
CA GLU A 19 -51.31 5.20 17.11
C GLU A 19 -51.89 3.86 17.59
N LEU A 20 -52.83 3.87 18.55
CA LEU A 20 -53.47 2.66 19.03
C LEU A 20 -54.44 2.08 17.99
N PRO A 21 -54.50 0.75 17.84
CA PRO A 21 -55.49 0.11 17.00
C PRO A 21 -56.92 0.51 17.39
N LEU A 22 -57.74 0.93 16.42
CA LEU A 22 -59.14 1.28 16.69
C LEU A 22 -59.96 0.06 17.15
N LYS A 23 -59.56 -1.14 16.72
CA LYS A 23 -60.17 -2.42 17.08
C LYS A 23 -59.07 -3.40 17.47
N MET A 24 -59.34 -4.20 18.50
CA MET A 24 -58.42 -5.19 19.03
C MET A 24 -59.18 -6.47 19.39
N ASP A 25 -58.67 -7.59 18.92
CA ASP A 25 -59.14 -8.91 19.34
C ASP A 25 -58.36 -9.33 20.58
N HIS A 26 -59.04 -9.47 21.71
CA HIS A 26 -58.42 -9.82 22.97
C HIS A 26 -58.79 -11.24 23.40
N SER A 27 -57.80 -11.99 23.88
CA SER A 27 -57.98 -13.39 24.29
C SER A 27 -59.02 -13.57 25.41
N CYS A 28 -59.19 -12.56 26.28
CA CYS A 28 -60.22 -12.54 27.34
C CYS A 28 -61.63 -12.17 26.84
N HIS A 29 -61.79 -11.74 25.58
CA HIS A 29 -63.08 -11.35 25.01
C HIS A 29 -63.14 -11.67 23.51
N ARG A 30 -63.28 -12.97 23.18
CA ARG A 30 -63.19 -13.46 21.79
C ARG A 30 -64.46 -13.31 20.94
N LYS A 31 -65.63 -13.12 21.58
CA LYS A 31 -66.92 -13.06 20.87
C LYS A 31 -67.12 -11.75 20.11
N HIS A 32 -66.54 -10.66 20.60
CA HIS A 32 -66.64 -9.34 19.99
C HIS A 32 -65.29 -8.63 20.06
N PRO A 33 -64.89 -7.90 19.01
CA PRO A 33 -63.69 -7.08 19.07
C PRO A 33 -63.87 -5.96 20.09
N LEU A 34 -62.82 -5.68 20.86
CA LEU A 34 -62.78 -4.48 21.70
C LEU A 34 -62.50 -3.28 20.80
N VAL A 35 -63.29 -2.22 20.96
CA VAL A 35 -63.17 -0.98 20.20
C VAL A 35 -62.62 0.10 21.10
N LEU A 36 -61.64 0.86 20.59
CA LEU A 36 -61.13 2.05 21.27
C LEU A 36 -62.22 3.12 21.26
N GLN A 37 -62.70 3.49 22.45
CA GLN A 37 -63.81 4.43 22.63
C GLN A 37 -63.54 5.38 23.77
N PHE A 38 -64.17 6.57 23.72
CA PHE A 38 -64.09 7.55 24.78
C PHE A 38 -65.04 7.19 25.91
N ASN A 39 -64.53 7.12 27.14
CA ASN A 39 -65.32 6.79 28.33
C ASN A 39 -66.13 7.99 28.81
N SER A 40 -67.18 8.34 28.07
CA SER A 40 -68.14 9.37 28.47
C SER A 40 -68.93 8.97 29.73
N GLU A 41 -69.22 7.67 29.86
CA GLU A 41 -70.09 7.10 30.88
C GLU A 41 -69.37 6.70 32.19
N ARG A 42 -68.06 6.95 32.30
CA ARG A 42 -67.24 6.60 33.46
C ARG A 42 -67.40 5.13 33.88
N ARG A 43 -67.36 4.23 32.90
CA ARG A 43 -67.39 2.78 33.15
C ARG A 43 -66.11 2.36 33.89
N ALA A 44 -66.25 1.47 34.87
CA ALA A 44 -65.12 0.91 35.61
C ALA A 44 -64.38 -0.12 34.75
N CYS A 45 -63.04 -0.14 34.85
CA CYS A 45 -62.25 -1.14 34.15
C CYS A 45 -62.49 -2.53 34.74
N LYS A 46 -62.75 -3.52 33.89
CA LYS A 46 -62.99 -4.90 34.34
C LYS A 46 -61.77 -5.55 34.99
N ILE A 47 -60.56 -5.12 34.63
CA ILE A 47 -59.30 -5.71 35.10
C ILE A 47 -58.91 -5.13 36.46
N CYS A 48 -58.73 -3.81 36.56
CA CYS A 48 -58.28 -3.18 37.81
C CYS A 48 -59.44 -2.72 38.72
N GLN A 49 -60.69 -2.80 38.26
CA GLN A 49 -61.91 -2.37 38.97
C GLN A 49 -61.94 -0.88 39.36
N VAL A 50 -60.99 -0.08 38.87
CA VAL A 50 -60.95 1.37 39.10
C VAL A 50 -61.72 2.08 37.98
N THR A 51 -62.49 3.09 38.36
CA THR A 51 -63.08 4.05 37.42
C THR A 51 -62.08 5.18 37.14
N GLN A 52 -61.47 5.18 35.96
CA GLN A 52 -60.70 6.35 35.51
C GLN A 52 -61.63 7.51 35.13
N GLY A 53 -61.07 8.73 35.14
CA GLY A 53 -61.75 9.92 34.64
C GLY A 53 -62.04 9.87 33.14
N ARG A 54 -62.43 11.02 32.56
CA ARG A 54 -62.66 11.13 31.11
C ARG A 54 -61.38 10.78 30.33
N GLY A 55 -61.43 9.76 29.48
CA GLY A 55 -60.29 9.26 28.72
C GLY A 55 -60.67 8.12 27.77
N TYR A 56 -59.72 7.67 26.94
CA TYR A 56 -59.93 6.55 26.01
C TYR A 56 -59.72 5.20 26.70
N LEU A 57 -60.56 4.22 26.36
CA LEU A 57 -60.47 2.84 26.80
C LEU A 57 -60.86 1.88 25.68
N TYR A 58 -60.58 0.59 25.86
CA TYR A 58 -61.10 -0.44 24.98
C TYR A 58 -62.38 -1.00 25.58
N GLY A 59 -63.46 -0.99 24.80
CA GLY A 59 -64.74 -1.52 25.27
C GLY A 59 -65.52 -2.27 24.22
N CYS A 60 -66.51 -3.00 24.69
CA CYS A 60 -67.47 -3.72 23.88
C CYS A 60 -68.87 -3.31 24.33
N SER A 61 -69.59 -2.58 23.47
CA SER A 61 -70.95 -2.14 23.79
C SER A 61 -71.92 -3.32 23.98
N PRO A 62 -71.92 -4.38 23.12
CA PRO A 62 -72.79 -5.55 23.31
C PRO A 62 -72.59 -6.30 24.64
N CYS A 63 -71.40 -6.21 25.24
CA CYS A 63 -71.09 -6.93 26.49
C CYS A 63 -70.86 -6.00 27.67
N GLU A 64 -71.11 -4.70 27.50
CA GLU A 64 -70.88 -3.65 28.48
C GLU A 64 -69.46 -3.70 29.11
N LEU A 65 -68.49 -4.20 28.35
CA LEU A 65 -67.12 -4.38 28.83
C LEU A 65 -66.32 -3.11 28.62
N ALA A 66 -65.52 -2.73 29.62
CA ALA A 66 -64.59 -1.61 29.57
C ALA A 66 -63.25 -2.03 30.19
N ILE A 67 -62.15 -1.79 29.49
CA ILE A 67 -60.79 -2.12 29.93
C ILE A 67 -59.87 -0.94 29.62
N HIS A 68 -59.10 -0.47 30.60
CA HIS A 68 -58.12 0.57 30.35
C HIS A 68 -57.05 0.11 29.36
N ILE A 69 -56.56 1.05 28.55
CA ILE A 69 -55.47 0.80 27.61
C ILE A 69 -54.25 0.23 28.33
N ASP A 70 -53.89 0.76 29.49
CA ASP A 70 -52.75 0.29 30.27
C ASP A 70 -53.00 -1.05 30.99
N CYS A 71 -54.27 -1.44 31.15
CA CYS A 71 -54.62 -2.75 31.74
C CYS A 71 -54.59 -3.88 30.70
N LEU A 72 -54.56 -3.54 29.42
CA LEU A 72 -54.22 -4.46 28.33
C LEU A 72 -52.69 -4.46 28.23
N SER A 73 -52.01 -5.21 29.10
CA SER A 73 -50.59 -5.52 28.91
C SER A 73 -50.33 -5.98 27.47
N PRO A 74 -49.13 -5.79 26.87
CA PRO A 74 -48.87 -6.17 25.50
C PRO A 74 -49.34 -7.61 25.24
N LEU A 75 -50.08 -7.82 24.13
CA LEU A 75 -50.66 -9.12 23.82
C LEU A 75 -49.56 -10.18 23.69
N PRO A 76 -49.73 -11.40 24.24
CA PRO A 76 -48.75 -12.50 24.15
C PRO A 76 -48.31 -12.86 22.72
N VAL A 77 -49.12 -12.50 21.72
CA VAL A 77 -48.85 -12.72 20.29
C VAL A 77 -47.78 -11.75 19.76
N ILE A 78 -47.72 -10.53 20.27
CA ILE A 78 -46.74 -9.53 19.82
C ILE A 78 -45.36 -9.87 20.38
N GLU A 79 -45.28 -10.26 21.65
CA GLU A 79 -44.03 -10.72 22.27
C GLU A 79 -43.45 -11.96 21.57
N SER A 80 -44.30 -12.93 21.19
CA SER A 80 -43.82 -14.12 20.48
C SER A 80 -43.32 -13.83 19.06
N LEU A 81 -43.99 -12.93 18.33
CA LEU A 81 -43.55 -12.51 16.99
C LEU A 81 -42.22 -11.73 17.04
N LEU A 82 -42.05 -10.86 18.03
CA LEU A 82 -40.80 -10.14 18.24
C LEU A 82 -39.66 -11.12 18.56
N ALA A 83 -39.89 -12.09 19.44
CA ALA A 83 -38.91 -13.12 19.76
C ALA A 83 -38.53 -13.98 18.53
N VAL A 84 -39.50 -14.35 17.69
CA VAL A 84 -39.22 -15.07 16.43
C VAL A 84 -38.40 -14.21 15.46
N GLN A 85 -38.69 -12.92 15.38
CA GLN A 85 -37.94 -12.02 14.52
C GLN A 85 -36.51 -11.79 15.02
N GLU A 86 -36.31 -11.65 16.32
CA GLU A 86 -35.00 -11.57 16.96
C GLU A 86 -34.16 -12.83 16.71
N THR A 87 -34.74 -14.02 16.87
CA THR A 87 -34.04 -15.28 16.61
C THR A 87 -33.66 -15.46 15.13
N ASN A 88 -34.53 -15.04 14.19
CA ASN A 88 -34.21 -15.07 12.76
C ASN A 88 -33.03 -14.13 12.42
N LEU A 89 -33.09 -12.87 12.90
CA LEU A 89 -32.00 -11.91 12.72
C LEU A 89 -30.69 -12.41 13.34
N GLN A 90 -30.75 -12.99 14.54
CA GLN A 90 -29.58 -13.57 15.19
C GLN A 90 -28.99 -14.74 14.40
N GLY A 91 -29.85 -15.57 13.78
CA GLY A 91 -29.43 -16.63 12.87
C GLY A 91 -28.68 -16.10 11.65
N GLN A 92 -29.22 -15.07 10.99
CA GLN A 92 -28.57 -14.41 9.86
C GLN A 92 -27.22 -13.79 10.23
N ILE A 93 -27.15 -13.12 11.40
CA ILE A 93 -25.91 -12.55 11.92
C ILE A 93 -24.86 -13.64 12.15
N ASN A 94 -25.26 -14.75 12.78
CA ASN A 94 -24.34 -15.85 13.06
C ASN A 94 -23.82 -16.50 11.77
N GLN A 95 -24.68 -16.70 10.77
CA GLN A 95 -24.28 -17.24 9.47
C GLN A 95 -23.29 -16.31 8.74
N LEU A 96 -23.60 -15.02 8.66
CA LEU A 96 -22.69 -14.05 8.03
C LEU A 96 -21.35 -13.98 8.78
N LYS A 97 -21.39 -14.10 10.11
CA LYS A 97 -20.19 -14.12 10.94
C LYS A 97 -19.33 -15.37 10.66
N THR A 98 -19.93 -16.54 10.50
CA THR A 98 -19.17 -17.77 10.17
C THR A 98 -18.56 -17.68 8.77
N GLU A 99 -19.32 -17.23 7.78
CA GLU A 99 -18.82 -17.06 6.41
C GLU A 99 -17.69 -16.03 6.34
N LEU A 100 -17.81 -14.91 7.06
CA LEU A 100 -16.76 -13.91 7.15
C LEU A 100 -15.51 -14.46 7.83
N ASN A 101 -15.67 -15.24 8.91
CA ASN A 101 -14.55 -15.83 9.64
C ASN A 101 -13.77 -16.84 8.78
N GLU A 102 -14.46 -17.66 7.99
CA GLU A 102 -13.83 -18.56 7.02
C GLU A 102 -13.05 -17.79 5.95
N LYS A 103 -13.64 -16.74 5.37
CA LYS A 103 -12.96 -15.88 4.40
C LYS A 103 -11.71 -15.23 4.99
N VAL A 104 -11.79 -14.72 6.22
CA VAL A 104 -10.65 -14.13 6.94
C VAL A 104 -9.55 -15.17 7.13
N ASN A 105 -9.89 -16.38 7.57
CA ASN A 105 -8.90 -17.43 7.78
C ASN A 105 -8.19 -17.84 6.48
N ASN A 106 -8.93 -17.95 5.38
CA ASN A 106 -8.37 -18.25 4.07
C ASN A 106 -7.42 -17.15 3.61
N LEU A 107 -7.86 -15.89 3.67
CA LEU A 107 -7.00 -14.75 3.33
C LEU A 107 -5.75 -14.67 4.20
N VAL A 108 -5.89 -14.93 5.50
CA VAL A 108 -4.75 -14.99 6.43
C VAL A 108 -3.75 -16.08 6.03
N ALA A 109 -4.23 -17.26 5.63
CA ALA A 109 -3.37 -18.33 5.16
C ALA A 109 -2.65 -17.96 3.85
N GLU A 110 -3.35 -17.34 2.90
CA GLU A 110 -2.77 -16.86 1.64
C GLU A 110 -1.71 -15.78 1.85
N VAL A 111 -1.99 -14.79 2.70
CA VAL A 111 -1.02 -13.73 3.04
C VAL A 111 0.24 -14.34 3.66
N ARG A 112 0.09 -15.25 4.62
CA ARG A 112 1.24 -15.96 5.22
C ARG A 112 2.06 -16.74 4.20
N SER A 113 1.40 -17.38 3.24
CA SER A 113 2.08 -18.10 2.15
C SER A 113 2.85 -17.14 1.26
N ARG A 114 2.28 -15.99 0.90
CA ARG A 114 2.95 -14.96 0.10
C ARG A 114 4.13 -14.34 0.85
N ASP A 115 3.98 -14.09 2.15
CA ASP A 115 5.07 -13.58 2.99
C ASP A 115 6.27 -14.54 3.02
N LEU A 116 6.01 -15.85 3.02
CA LEU A 116 7.08 -16.85 2.92
C LEU A 116 7.77 -16.80 1.56
N GLN A 117 7.01 -16.66 0.46
CA GLN A 117 7.57 -16.52 -0.88
C GLN A 117 8.41 -15.25 -1.02
N ILE A 118 7.96 -14.13 -0.45
CA ILE A 118 8.70 -12.87 -0.43
C ILE A 118 10.05 -13.06 0.26
N ARG A 119 10.07 -13.68 1.45
CA ARG A 119 11.33 -13.98 2.15
C ARG A 119 12.28 -14.87 1.33
N GLN A 120 11.74 -15.91 0.69
CA GLN A 120 12.55 -16.78 -0.19
C GLN A 120 13.15 -16.00 -1.37
N MET A 121 12.37 -15.09 -1.97
CA MET A 121 12.87 -14.23 -3.04
C MET A 121 13.92 -13.25 -2.55
N GLU A 122 13.75 -12.67 -1.36
CA GLU A 122 14.74 -11.79 -0.72
C GLU A 122 16.06 -12.52 -0.48
N ASP A 123 16.02 -13.74 0.03
CA ASP A 123 17.21 -14.58 0.25
C ASP A 123 17.94 -14.87 -1.07
N HIS A 124 17.20 -15.22 -2.13
CA HIS A 124 17.79 -15.42 -3.46
C HIS A 124 18.42 -14.15 -4.03
N LEU A 125 17.77 -12.98 -3.87
CA LEU A 125 18.31 -11.71 -4.31
C LEU A 125 19.60 -11.34 -3.54
N GLN A 126 19.62 -11.59 -2.23
CA GLN A 126 20.83 -11.38 -1.43
C GLN A 126 21.97 -12.30 -1.86
N GLN A 127 21.68 -13.56 -2.17
CA GLN A 127 22.68 -14.51 -2.66
C GLN A 127 23.26 -14.08 -4.01
N LEU A 128 22.39 -13.74 -4.97
CA LEU A 128 22.82 -13.23 -6.28
C LEU A 128 23.66 -11.96 -6.15
N SER A 129 23.27 -11.03 -5.27
CA SER A 129 24.03 -9.81 -5.02
C SER A 129 25.46 -10.10 -4.53
N LYS A 130 25.62 -11.07 -3.60
CA LYS A 130 26.93 -11.51 -3.12
C LYS A 130 27.78 -12.13 -4.24
N GLU A 131 27.19 -12.99 -5.06
CA GLU A 131 27.87 -13.61 -6.20
C GLU A 131 28.33 -12.58 -7.23
N HIS A 132 27.46 -11.62 -7.58
CA HIS A 132 27.81 -10.52 -8.48
C HIS A 132 28.94 -9.66 -7.92
N MET A 133 28.91 -9.33 -6.62
CA MET A 133 29.99 -8.56 -5.97
C MET A 133 31.32 -9.31 -6.04
N GLN A 134 31.32 -10.62 -5.79
CA GLN A 134 32.52 -11.44 -5.84
C GLN A 134 33.09 -11.54 -7.26
N LEU A 135 32.25 -11.80 -8.26
CA LEU A 135 32.67 -11.88 -9.66
C LEU A 135 33.24 -10.56 -10.15
N THR A 136 32.59 -9.44 -9.79
CA THR A 136 33.05 -8.09 -10.15
C THR A 136 34.44 -7.81 -9.58
N LYS A 137 34.64 -8.14 -8.30
CA LYS A 137 35.94 -7.97 -7.64
C LYS A 137 37.03 -8.83 -8.29
N ASN A 138 36.73 -10.10 -8.58
CA ASN A 138 37.68 -11.00 -9.24
C ASN A 138 38.11 -10.46 -10.61
N LEU A 139 37.14 -9.96 -11.40
CA LEU A 139 37.42 -9.38 -12.71
C LEU A 139 38.25 -8.08 -12.59
N GLU A 140 37.94 -7.24 -11.60
CA GLU A 140 38.70 -6.02 -11.33
C GLU A 140 40.16 -6.34 -10.98
N ASP A 141 40.40 -7.33 -10.12
CA ASP A 141 41.73 -7.76 -9.74
C ASP A 141 42.51 -8.35 -10.93
N GLU A 142 41.84 -9.15 -11.79
CA GLU A 142 42.45 -9.68 -13.01
C GLU A 142 42.83 -8.57 -13.99
N LEU A 143 41.95 -7.58 -14.19
CA LEU A 143 42.22 -6.44 -15.06
C LEU A 143 43.36 -5.57 -14.52
N LYS A 144 43.43 -5.34 -13.21
CA LYS A 144 44.55 -4.61 -12.57
C LYS A 144 45.88 -5.31 -12.80
N LEU A 145 45.92 -6.63 -12.69
CA LEU A 145 47.12 -7.42 -12.97
C LEU A 145 47.55 -7.28 -14.44
N LYS A 146 46.60 -7.42 -15.37
CA LYS A 146 46.87 -7.25 -16.81
C LYS A 146 47.39 -5.85 -17.15
N ILE A 147 46.79 -4.80 -16.57
CA ILE A 147 47.25 -3.42 -16.75
C ILE A 147 48.71 -3.29 -16.29
N LYS A 148 49.02 -3.77 -15.08
CA LYS A 148 50.37 -3.70 -14.51
C LYS A 148 51.41 -4.42 -15.38
N ASP A 149 51.06 -5.56 -15.96
CA ASP A 149 52.00 -6.30 -16.81
C ASP A 149 52.19 -5.64 -18.18
N LEU A 150 51.12 -5.04 -18.74
CA LEU A 150 51.23 -4.23 -19.95
C LEU A 150 52.07 -2.96 -19.74
N GLU A 151 51.91 -2.28 -18.61
CA GLU A 151 52.73 -1.11 -18.25
C GLU A 151 54.22 -1.45 -18.21
N LYS A 152 54.60 -2.58 -17.59
CA LYS A 152 55.99 -3.04 -17.57
C LYS A 152 56.54 -3.31 -18.97
N GLU A 153 55.75 -3.91 -19.85
CA GLU A 153 56.18 -4.22 -21.21
C GLU A 153 56.34 -2.93 -22.04
N VAL A 154 55.45 -1.95 -21.86
CA VAL A 154 55.59 -0.62 -22.46
C VAL A 154 56.87 0.08 -22.00
N ASP A 155 57.16 0.06 -20.69
CA ASP A 155 58.39 0.66 -20.14
C ASP A 155 59.65 -0.03 -20.69
N LYS A 156 59.62 -1.36 -20.79
CA LYS A 156 60.72 -2.14 -21.39
C LYS A 156 60.95 -1.75 -22.84
N GLN A 157 59.89 -1.67 -23.64
CA GLN A 157 59.99 -1.24 -25.04
C GLN A 157 60.49 0.20 -25.16
N ARG A 158 60.02 1.11 -24.30
CA ARG A 158 60.50 2.50 -24.25
C ARG A 158 62.00 2.56 -23.99
N ASN A 159 62.51 1.81 -23.01
CA ASN A 159 63.94 1.76 -22.70
C ASN A 159 64.76 1.22 -23.88
N MET A 160 64.31 0.12 -24.51
CA MET A 160 64.98 -0.42 -25.70
C MET A 160 65.05 0.59 -26.86
N ILE A 161 63.95 1.34 -27.10
CA ILE A 161 63.92 2.38 -28.13
C ILE A 161 64.90 3.51 -27.78
N LEU A 162 64.95 3.92 -26.50
CA LEU A 162 65.88 4.95 -26.04
C LEU A 162 67.34 4.53 -26.25
N ASP A 163 67.70 3.31 -25.86
CA ASP A 163 69.05 2.78 -26.00
C ASP A 163 69.48 2.75 -27.48
N VAL A 164 68.65 2.17 -28.35
CA VAL A 164 68.89 2.14 -29.81
C VAL A 164 68.98 3.55 -30.39
N SER A 165 68.19 4.49 -29.87
CA SER A 165 68.25 5.89 -30.32
C SER A 165 69.56 6.57 -29.92
N GLU A 166 70.11 6.24 -28.75
CA GLU A 166 71.38 6.80 -28.27
C GLU A 166 72.57 6.22 -29.03
N GLU A 167 72.56 4.92 -29.31
CA GLU A 167 73.57 4.28 -30.16
C GLU A 167 73.59 4.93 -31.56
N LYS A 168 72.41 5.15 -32.16
CA LYS A 168 72.29 5.86 -33.45
C LYS A 168 72.82 7.29 -33.36
N ARG A 169 72.50 8.02 -32.27
CA ARG A 169 73.02 9.37 -32.04
C ARG A 169 74.54 9.38 -31.94
N GLU A 170 75.13 8.41 -31.25
CA GLU A 170 76.59 8.30 -31.11
C GLU A 170 77.28 8.02 -32.45
N VAL A 171 76.74 7.09 -33.25
CA VAL A 171 77.26 6.83 -34.60
C VAL A 171 77.21 8.09 -35.46
N ILE A 172 76.12 8.87 -35.40
CA ILE A 172 76.01 10.15 -36.11
C ILE A 172 77.05 11.16 -35.63
N ARG A 173 77.30 11.24 -34.31
CA ARG A 173 78.35 12.12 -33.74
C ARG A 173 79.73 11.76 -34.28
N GLN A 174 80.09 10.48 -34.27
CA GLN A 174 81.38 9.99 -34.76
C GLN A 174 81.59 10.23 -36.27
N LEU A 175 80.54 9.99 -37.07
CA LEU A 175 80.57 10.26 -38.51
C LEU A 175 80.72 11.76 -38.81
N THR A 176 79.97 12.61 -38.10
CA THR A 176 80.08 14.08 -38.23
C THR A 176 81.50 14.55 -37.95
N PHE A 177 82.09 14.10 -36.83
CA PHE A 177 83.46 14.45 -36.47
C PHE A 177 84.47 14.04 -37.56
N SER A 178 84.34 12.82 -38.07
CA SER A 178 85.20 12.30 -39.13
C SER A 178 85.07 13.11 -40.42
N LEU A 179 83.85 13.44 -40.83
CA LEU A 179 83.59 14.28 -42.01
C LEU A 179 84.18 15.68 -41.86
N ASP A 180 84.05 16.30 -40.69
CA ASP A 180 84.63 17.61 -40.42
C ASP A 180 86.17 17.57 -40.47
N HIS A 181 86.78 16.49 -39.97
CA HIS A 181 88.21 16.26 -40.10
C HIS A 181 88.66 16.18 -41.57
N TYR A 182 88.03 15.31 -42.38
CA TYR A 182 88.37 15.19 -43.81
C TYR A 182 88.11 16.50 -44.58
N ARG A 183 87.01 17.19 -44.27
CA ARG A 183 86.68 18.48 -44.88
C ARG A 183 87.73 19.55 -44.58
N SER A 184 88.26 19.56 -43.36
CA SER A 184 89.32 20.47 -42.94
C SER A 184 90.62 20.17 -43.69
N GLY A 185 91.03 18.90 -43.74
CA GLY A 185 92.21 18.47 -44.51
C GLY A 185 92.11 18.80 -46.01
N TYR A 186 90.93 18.62 -46.63
CA TYR A 186 90.73 19.00 -48.03
C TYR A 186 90.87 20.51 -48.25
N LYS A 187 90.34 21.34 -47.34
CA LYS A 187 90.52 22.79 -47.40
C LYS A 187 91.98 23.20 -47.32
N GLU A 188 92.76 22.59 -46.42
CA GLU A 188 94.20 22.84 -46.29
C GLU A 188 94.97 22.43 -47.55
N LEU A 189 94.67 21.26 -48.12
CA LEU A 189 95.28 20.84 -49.38
C LEU A 189 94.93 21.82 -50.52
N GLN A 190 93.68 22.28 -50.57
CA GLN A 190 93.23 23.24 -51.58
C GLN A 190 93.94 24.59 -51.44
N THR A 191 94.13 25.11 -50.22
CA THR A 191 94.88 26.35 -50.00
C THR A 191 96.34 26.18 -50.35
N PHE A 192 96.97 25.05 -49.98
CA PHE A 192 98.34 24.74 -50.36
C PHE A 192 98.53 24.73 -51.88
N LEU A 193 97.65 24.05 -52.62
CA LEU A 193 97.70 24.01 -54.08
C LEU A 193 97.51 25.38 -54.72
N LYS A 194 96.62 26.23 -54.17
CA LYS A 194 96.45 27.62 -54.63
C LYS A 194 97.73 28.44 -54.44
N HIS A 195 98.37 28.36 -53.27
CA HIS A 195 99.64 29.05 -53.02
C HIS A 195 100.75 28.56 -53.95
N LYS A 196 100.88 27.24 -54.14
CA LYS A 196 101.90 26.67 -55.05
C LYS A 196 101.68 27.12 -56.50
N ARG A 197 100.42 27.20 -56.95
CA ARG A 197 100.08 27.73 -58.28
C ARG A 197 100.41 29.22 -58.41
N GLN A 198 100.14 30.03 -57.39
CA GLN A 198 100.49 31.45 -57.39
C GLN A 198 102.01 31.67 -57.40
N ALA A 199 102.77 30.89 -56.63
CA ALA A 199 104.23 30.95 -56.62
C ALA A 199 104.85 30.58 -57.98
N PHE A 200 104.23 29.66 -58.72
CA PHE A 200 104.67 29.28 -60.07
C PHE A 200 104.36 30.33 -61.14
N ILE A 201 103.32 31.16 -60.94
CA ILE A 201 102.93 32.24 -61.87
C ILE A 201 103.76 33.53 -61.61
N ALA A 202 104.41 33.64 -60.45
CA ALA A 202 105.21 34.81 -60.05
C ALA A 202 106.72 34.71 -60.39
N LEU A 203 107.12 33.66 -61.13
CA LEU A 203 108.47 33.45 -61.71
C LEU A 203 108.43 33.71 -63.22
#